data_AF-A0A5Q4VDR7-F1
#
_entry.id   AF-A0A5Q4VDR7-F1
#
_cell.length_a   1.000
_cell.length_b   1.000
_cell.length_c   1.000
_cell.angle_alpha   90.00
_cell.angle_beta   90.00
_cell.angle_gamma   90.00
#
_symmetry.space_group_name_H-M   'P 1'
#
loop_
_entity.id
_entity.type
_entity.pdbx_description
1 polymer ?
#
loop_
_entity_poly.entity_id
_entity_poly.type
_entity_poly.pdbx_seq_one_letter_code
_entity_poly.pdbx_strand_id
1 'polypeptide(L)'
;MPEWTIAKTWQGEPLSPQEIIRVRSFKEKDQLCISLEAPFHGDPPPALQPGSTDKLWQYEVVELFLVGINGDYLEIEMGPHGHYLVLKLSGVRCVEKMHIPMKYSARISGNTWQGEGRISLEHLPKNCARANAFAIHGEKGKRRFLCAFPVGGDVPDFHKPELFPPFSF
;
A
#
# COMPACT_ATOMS: atom_id res chain seq x y z
N MET A 1 -13.63 -11.61 0.93
CA MET A 1 -12.59 -10.69 1.44
C MET A 1 -11.43 -10.71 0.46
N PRO A 2 -11.28 -9.65 -0.35
CA PRO A 2 -10.12 -9.50 -1.23
C PRO A 2 -8.78 -9.64 -0.50
N GLU A 3 -7.83 -10.32 -1.13
CA GLU A 3 -6.46 -10.51 -0.66
C GLU A 3 -5.48 -10.27 -1.82
N TRP A 4 -4.41 -9.52 -1.56
CA TRP A 4 -3.26 -9.35 -2.45
C TRP A 4 -2.06 -10.01 -1.81
N THR A 5 -1.40 -10.89 -2.57
CA THR A 5 -0.14 -11.51 -2.20
C THR A 5 0.99 -10.84 -2.97
N ILE A 6 1.79 -10.04 -2.28
CA ILE A 6 2.99 -9.43 -2.85
C ILE A 6 4.09 -10.49 -2.79
N ALA A 7 4.37 -11.10 -3.93
CA ALA A 7 5.29 -12.23 -4.07
C ALA A 7 6.24 -12.09 -5.26
N LYS A 8 6.34 -10.87 -5.84
CA LYS A 8 7.23 -10.58 -6.95
C LYS A 8 7.99 -9.29 -6.73
N THR A 9 9.18 -9.19 -7.32
CA THR A 9 9.83 -7.90 -7.59
C THR A 9 8.99 -7.09 -8.59
N TRP A 10 9.24 -5.80 -8.71
CA TRP A 10 8.55 -4.95 -9.67
C TRP A 10 8.76 -5.38 -11.13
N GLN A 11 9.87 -6.08 -11.44
CA GLN A 11 10.11 -6.69 -12.76
C GLN A 11 9.36 -8.01 -12.97
N GLY A 12 8.72 -8.56 -11.93
CA GLY A 12 7.95 -9.80 -12.01
C GLY A 12 8.69 -11.06 -11.57
N GLU A 13 9.94 -10.95 -11.12
CA GLU A 13 10.69 -12.08 -10.57
C GLU A 13 10.10 -12.55 -9.24
N PRO A 14 9.91 -13.86 -9.02
CA PRO A 14 9.32 -14.39 -7.79
C PRO A 14 10.21 -14.12 -6.57
N LEU A 15 9.58 -13.87 -5.43
CA LEU A 15 10.25 -13.71 -4.14
C LEU A 15 10.43 -15.06 -3.42
N SER A 16 11.36 -15.07 -2.46
CA SER A 16 11.44 -16.19 -1.52
C SER A 16 10.19 -16.22 -0.62
N PRO A 17 9.76 -17.39 -0.12
CA PRO A 17 8.57 -17.50 0.72
C PRO A 17 8.62 -16.61 1.98
N GLN A 18 9.82 -16.34 2.51
CA GLN A 18 10.02 -15.51 3.71
C GLN A 18 9.83 -14.01 3.46
N GLU A 19 9.72 -13.60 2.20
CA GLU A 19 9.55 -12.20 1.81
C GLU A 19 8.12 -11.87 1.36
N ILE A 20 7.24 -12.88 1.36
CA ILE A 20 5.86 -12.71 0.91
C ILE A 20 5.07 -11.85 1.90
N ILE A 21 4.37 -10.86 1.38
CA ILE A 21 3.47 -9.98 2.14
C ILE A 21 2.04 -10.28 1.74
N ARG A 22 1.13 -10.29 2.71
CA ARG A 22 -0.31 -10.46 2.48
C ARG A 22 -1.05 -9.21 2.92
N VAL A 23 -1.85 -8.66 2.03
CA VAL A 23 -2.73 -7.52 2.30
C VAL A 23 -4.16 -7.99 2.08
N ARG A 24 -5.04 -7.76 3.05
CA ARG A 24 -6.47 -8.07 2.95
C ARG A 24 -7.27 -6.80 3.16
N SER A 25 -8.39 -6.69 2.46
CA SER A 25 -9.35 -5.63 2.74
C SER A 25 -10.79 -6.11 2.67
N PHE A 26 -11.67 -5.46 3.41
CA PHE A 26 -13.11 -5.68 3.35
C PHE A 26 -13.86 -4.44 3.84
N LYS A 27 -15.13 -4.34 3.46
CA LYS A 27 -16.03 -3.29 3.98
C LYS A 27 -16.72 -3.80 5.23
N GLU A 28 -16.72 -2.99 6.29
CA GLU A 28 -17.45 -3.22 7.52
C GLU A 28 -18.16 -1.93 7.91
N LYS A 29 -19.50 -1.95 7.92
CA LYS A 29 -20.33 -0.75 8.14
C LYS A 29 -19.97 0.36 7.16
N ASP A 30 -19.52 1.51 7.66
CA ASP A 30 -19.11 2.71 6.95
C ASP A 30 -17.58 2.79 6.76
N GLN A 31 -16.84 1.70 7.01
CA GLN A 31 -15.37 1.69 6.96
C GLN A 31 -14.83 0.65 5.98
N LEU A 32 -13.76 1.01 5.28
CA LEU A 32 -12.83 0.07 4.67
C LEU A 32 -11.85 -0.39 5.75
N CYS A 33 -11.86 -1.69 6.04
CA CYS A 33 -10.91 -2.33 6.95
C CYS A 33 -9.80 -2.99 6.13
N ILE A 34 -8.56 -2.79 6.58
CA ILE A 34 -7.35 -3.31 5.95
C ILE A 34 -6.54 -4.02 7.02
N SER A 35 -6.06 -5.22 6.71
CA SER A 35 -5.10 -5.93 7.54
C SER A 35 -3.95 -6.40 6.67
N LEU A 36 -2.72 -6.27 7.15
CA LEU A 36 -1.55 -6.80 6.45
C LEU A 36 -0.63 -7.56 7.39
N GLU A 37 0.09 -8.52 6.82
CA GLU A 37 1.18 -9.26 7.46
C GLU A 37 2.38 -9.23 6.52
N ALA A 38 3.52 -8.79 7.03
CA ALA A 38 4.73 -8.55 6.26
C ALA A 38 5.99 -8.98 7.04
N PRO A 39 7.08 -9.35 6.35
CA PRO A 39 8.40 -9.39 6.96
C PRO A 39 8.79 -7.99 7.46
N PHE A 40 9.54 -7.93 8.56
CA PHE A 40 10.13 -6.69 9.06
C PHE A 40 11.58 -6.61 8.61
N HIS A 41 11.90 -5.59 7.81
CA HIS A 41 13.23 -5.40 7.24
C HIS A 41 14.14 -4.51 8.11
N GLY A 42 13.57 -3.80 9.08
CA GLY A 42 14.34 -3.05 10.05
C GLY A 42 14.83 -1.70 9.53
N ASP A 43 14.21 -1.15 8.48
CA ASP A 43 14.54 0.19 8.01
C ASP A 43 14.28 1.22 9.15
N PRO A 44 15.10 2.28 9.27
CA PRO A 44 14.85 3.36 10.23
C PRO A 44 13.46 3.98 10.01
N PRO A 45 12.69 4.29 11.06
CA PRO A 45 11.40 4.97 10.91
C PRO A 45 11.57 6.42 10.43
N PRO A 46 10.49 7.06 9.94
CA PRO A 46 10.42 8.51 9.86
C PRO A 46 10.78 9.18 11.20
N ALA A 47 11.50 10.30 11.14
CA ALA A 47 11.84 11.13 12.32
C ALA A 47 10.64 11.96 12.84
N LEU A 48 9.44 11.39 12.76
CA LEU A 48 8.17 11.96 13.17
C LEU A 48 7.45 10.96 14.08
N GLN A 49 6.52 11.45 14.90
CA GLN A 49 5.66 10.56 15.67
C GLN A 49 4.79 9.70 14.74
N PRO A 50 4.39 8.48 15.14
CA PRO A 50 3.46 7.65 14.38
C PRO A 50 2.18 8.42 14.02
N GLY A 51 1.74 8.28 12.77
CA GLY A 51 0.62 9.02 12.21
C GLY A 51 0.79 9.31 10.71
N SER A 52 -0.04 10.19 10.18
CA SER A 52 0.02 10.55 8.77
C SER A 52 1.36 11.22 8.43
N THR A 53 2.09 10.70 7.44
CA THR A 53 3.48 11.10 7.14
C THR A 53 3.71 11.18 5.64
N ASP A 54 4.17 12.34 5.17
CA ASP A 54 4.54 12.53 3.78
C ASP A 54 5.75 11.69 3.37
N LYS A 55 5.79 11.27 2.10
CA LYS A 55 6.91 10.55 1.50
C LYS A 55 7.22 9.25 2.23
N LEU A 56 6.18 8.56 2.73
CA LEU A 56 6.36 7.33 3.49
C LEU A 56 6.99 6.22 2.64
N TRP A 57 6.81 6.25 1.32
CA TRP A 57 7.56 5.46 0.33
C TRP A 57 9.09 5.60 0.36
N GLN A 58 9.68 6.49 1.17
CA GLN A 58 11.13 6.54 1.41
C GLN A 58 11.60 5.54 2.48
N TYR A 59 10.67 4.93 3.20
CA TYR A 59 10.89 4.03 4.33
C TYR A 59 10.42 2.61 4.01
N GLU A 60 10.43 1.71 4.99
CA GLU A 60 9.74 0.42 4.87
C GLU A 60 8.22 0.65 4.85
N VAL A 61 7.57 0.24 3.77
CA VAL A 61 6.16 0.53 3.52
C VAL A 61 5.48 -0.59 2.73
N VAL A 62 4.19 -0.79 2.99
CA VAL A 62 3.27 -1.53 2.15
C VAL A 62 2.20 -0.58 1.64
N GLU A 63 1.89 -0.66 0.36
CA GLU A 63 0.96 0.22 -0.33
C GLU A 63 -0.22 -0.57 -0.89
N LEU A 64 -1.42 -0.03 -0.77
CA LEU A 64 -2.64 -0.53 -1.42
C LEU A 64 -3.27 0.57 -2.25
N PHE A 65 -3.50 0.27 -3.53
CA PHE A 65 -4.18 1.16 -4.45
C PHE A 65 -5.56 0.63 -4.78
N LEU A 66 -6.57 1.49 -4.67
CA LEU A 66 -7.95 1.21 -5.09
C LEU A 66 -8.35 2.22 -6.16
N VAL A 67 -8.69 1.77 -7.36
CA VAL A 67 -8.94 2.61 -8.53
C VAL A 67 -10.42 2.55 -8.91
N GLY A 68 -11.07 3.70 -8.99
CA GLY A 68 -12.44 3.88 -9.46
C GLY A 68 -12.59 3.71 -10.96
N ILE A 69 -13.82 3.52 -11.42
CA ILE A 69 -14.14 3.36 -12.84
C ILE A 69 -13.75 4.59 -13.69
N ASN A 70 -13.66 5.78 -13.06
CA ASN A 70 -13.31 7.03 -13.72
C ASN A 70 -11.79 7.31 -13.72
N GLY A 71 -10.99 6.41 -13.16
CA GLY A 71 -9.53 6.57 -13.08
C GLY A 71 -9.03 7.37 -11.88
N ASP A 72 -9.92 7.91 -11.03
CA ASP A 72 -9.55 8.40 -9.71
C ASP A 72 -9.18 7.23 -8.79
N TYR A 73 -8.22 7.41 -7.90
CA TYR A 73 -7.76 6.35 -7.02
C TYR A 73 -7.41 6.84 -5.63
N LEU A 74 -7.52 5.90 -4.69
CA LEU A 74 -7.04 6.03 -3.33
C LEU A 74 -5.73 5.24 -3.23
N GLU A 75 -4.71 5.89 -2.73
CA GLU A 75 -3.41 5.31 -2.41
C GLU A 75 -3.25 5.30 -0.89
N ILE A 76 -2.92 4.13 -0.34
CA ILE A 76 -2.87 3.88 1.09
C ILE A 76 -1.51 3.26 1.41
N GLU A 77 -0.64 4.02 2.06
CA GLU A 77 0.69 3.61 2.50
C GLU A 77 0.67 3.29 3.99
N MET A 78 1.30 2.19 4.39
CA MET A 78 1.29 1.66 5.76
C MET A 78 2.71 1.20 6.12
N GLY A 79 3.30 1.82 7.15
CA GLY A 79 4.64 1.48 7.65
C GLY A 79 4.60 0.66 8.95
N PRO A 80 5.68 -0.10 9.26
CA PRO A 80 5.76 -0.97 10.43
C PRO A 80 5.79 -0.21 11.77
N HIS A 81 6.17 1.06 11.75
CA HIS A 81 6.33 1.90 12.95
C HIS A 81 5.10 2.75 13.27
N GLY A 82 3.95 2.45 12.65
CA GLY A 82 2.68 3.15 12.90
C GLY A 82 2.48 4.44 12.09
N HIS A 83 3.39 4.74 11.17
CA HIS A 83 3.21 5.79 10.16
C HIS A 83 2.33 5.29 9.01
N TYR A 84 1.53 6.18 8.45
CA TYR A 84 0.71 5.90 7.29
C TYR A 84 0.63 7.12 6.38
N LEU A 85 0.17 6.94 5.14
CA LEU A 85 -0.26 8.04 4.29
C LEU A 85 -1.48 7.60 3.50
N VAL A 86 -2.48 8.46 3.39
CA VAL A 86 -3.63 8.19 2.52
C VAL A 86 -3.84 9.38 1.61
N LEU A 87 -3.78 9.13 0.31
CA LEU A 87 -3.91 10.11 -0.76
C LEU A 87 -5.13 9.77 -1.61
N LYS A 88 -5.89 10.78 -2.01
CA LYS A 88 -6.86 10.68 -3.09
C LYS A 88 -6.33 11.45 -4.30
N LEU A 89 -6.28 10.75 -5.43
CA LEU A 89 -5.77 11.28 -6.69
C LEU A 89 -6.88 11.23 -7.74
N SER A 90 -7.05 12.32 -8.50
CA SER A 90 -8.01 12.40 -9.62
C SER A 90 -7.44 11.87 -10.93
N GLY A 91 -6.16 11.48 -10.94
CA GLY A 91 -5.42 10.94 -12.07
C GLY A 91 -3.96 10.66 -11.69
N VAL A 92 -3.16 10.18 -12.65
CA VAL A 92 -1.74 9.85 -12.41
C VAL A 92 -0.99 11.07 -11.86
N ARG A 93 -0.51 10.97 -10.62
CA ARG A 93 0.20 12.04 -9.88
C ARG A 93 -0.57 13.35 -9.69
N CYS A 94 -1.89 13.34 -9.86
CA CYS A 94 -2.77 14.49 -9.60
C CYS A 94 -3.42 14.35 -8.22
N VAL A 95 -2.72 14.80 -7.17
CA VAL A 95 -3.22 14.72 -5.79
C VAL A 95 -4.34 15.74 -5.56
N GLU A 96 -5.54 15.25 -5.22
CA GLU A 96 -6.70 16.08 -4.83
C GLU A 96 -6.76 16.29 -3.32
N LYS A 97 -6.47 15.23 -2.55
CA LYS A 97 -6.46 15.25 -1.09
C LYS A 97 -5.32 14.41 -0.57
N MET A 98 -4.74 14.87 0.51
CA MET A 98 -3.60 14.27 1.21
C MET A 98 -3.92 14.23 2.71
N HIS A 99 -3.24 13.36 3.46
CA HIS A 99 -3.47 13.15 4.89
C HIS A 99 -4.92 12.80 5.22
N ILE A 100 -5.56 11.99 4.37
CA ILE A 100 -6.90 11.48 4.67
C ILE A 100 -6.81 10.66 5.97
N PRO A 101 -7.66 10.93 6.98
CA PRO A 101 -7.56 10.25 8.27
C PRO A 101 -7.75 8.74 8.14
N MET A 102 -6.83 7.99 8.76
CA MET A 102 -6.94 6.56 8.96
C MET A 102 -6.70 6.23 10.43
N LYS A 103 -7.53 5.37 11.02
CA LYS A 103 -7.16 4.72 12.29
C LYS A 103 -6.20 3.60 11.93
N TYR A 104 -4.93 3.74 12.34
CA TYR A 104 -3.89 2.80 11.99
C TYR A 104 -3.12 2.35 13.23
N SER A 105 -2.85 1.04 13.30
CA SER A 105 -1.95 0.45 14.29
C SER A 105 -1.05 -0.56 13.62
N ALA A 106 0.22 -0.58 14.04
CA ALA A 106 1.19 -1.57 13.58
C ALA A 106 1.87 -2.24 14.79
N ARG A 107 2.23 -3.51 14.62
CA ARG A 107 2.92 -4.29 15.64
C ARG A 107 4.04 -5.10 15.01
N ILE A 108 5.28 -4.81 15.40
CA ILE A 108 6.46 -5.61 15.06
C ILE A 108 6.57 -6.77 16.05
N SER A 109 6.83 -7.98 15.54
CA SER A 109 6.99 -9.22 16.31
C SER A 109 8.16 -10.02 15.75
N GLY A 110 9.37 -9.76 16.25
CA GLY A 110 10.59 -10.38 15.73
C GLY A 110 10.88 -9.89 14.30
N ASN A 111 10.85 -10.82 13.34
CA ASN A 111 11.16 -10.54 11.92
C ASN A 111 9.92 -10.32 11.07
N THR A 112 8.76 -10.09 11.68
CA THR A 112 7.51 -9.78 10.98
C THR A 112 6.84 -8.58 11.63
N TRP A 113 5.90 -7.98 10.91
CA TRP A 113 5.00 -6.99 11.45
C TRP A 113 3.59 -7.14 10.87
N GLN A 114 2.63 -6.67 11.65
CA GLN A 114 1.22 -6.66 11.29
C GLN A 114 0.72 -5.21 11.30
N GLY A 115 -0.12 -4.86 10.34
CA GLY A 115 -0.76 -3.55 10.26
C GLY A 115 -2.27 -3.69 10.17
N GLU A 116 -3.00 -2.84 10.88
CA GLU A 116 -4.46 -2.73 10.82
C GLU A 116 -4.88 -1.29 10.56
N GLY A 117 -5.61 -1.07 9.47
CA GLY A 117 -6.09 0.23 9.03
C GLY A 117 -7.60 0.29 8.89
N ARG A 118 -8.21 1.42 9.26
CA ARG A 118 -9.64 1.70 9.04
C ARG A 118 -9.83 3.11 8.46
N ILE A 119 -10.47 3.18 7.30
CA ILE A 119 -10.72 4.42 6.54
C ILE A 119 -12.22 4.53 6.24
N SER A 120 -12.78 5.74 6.36
CA SER A 120 -14.18 6.00 5.98
C SER A 120 -14.45 5.64 4.51
N LEU A 121 -15.57 4.95 4.25
CA LEU A 121 -15.97 4.57 2.89
C LEU A 121 -16.26 5.78 1.99
N GLU A 122 -16.49 6.96 2.56
CA GLU A 122 -16.69 8.21 1.81
C GLU A 122 -15.45 8.64 1.00
N HIS A 123 -14.27 8.14 1.38
CA HIS A 123 -13.01 8.45 0.70
C HIS A 123 -12.73 7.54 -0.49
N LEU A 124 -13.41 6.39 -0.59
CA LEU A 124 -13.21 5.47 -1.70
C LEU A 124 -13.62 6.10 -3.03
N PRO A 125 -12.92 5.76 -4.12
CA PRO A 125 -13.39 6.07 -5.47
C PRO A 125 -14.77 5.47 -5.72
N LYS A 126 -15.54 6.10 -6.62
CA LYS A 126 -16.81 5.52 -7.05
C LYS A 126 -16.54 4.25 -7.85
N ASN A 127 -17.24 3.18 -7.50
CA ASN A 127 -17.16 1.88 -8.19
C ASN A 127 -15.70 1.44 -8.40
N CYS A 128 -14.99 1.10 -7.32
CA CYS A 128 -13.64 0.53 -7.42
C CYS A 128 -13.65 -0.65 -8.39
N ALA A 129 -12.87 -0.52 -9.46
CA ALA A 129 -12.86 -1.43 -10.61
C ALA A 129 -11.51 -2.13 -10.77
N ARG A 130 -10.43 -1.57 -10.20
CA ARG A 130 -9.08 -2.14 -10.24
C ARG A 130 -8.37 -1.90 -8.91
N ALA A 131 -7.40 -2.75 -8.59
CA ALA A 131 -6.61 -2.61 -7.39
C ALA A 131 -5.28 -3.34 -7.50
N ASN A 132 -4.26 -2.87 -6.80
CA ASN A 132 -2.97 -3.54 -6.68
C ASN A 132 -2.32 -3.20 -5.35
N ALA A 133 -1.35 -4.01 -4.94
CA ALA A 133 -0.59 -3.81 -3.73
C ALA A 133 0.91 -3.90 -4.02
N PHE A 134 1.68 -3.08 -3.32
CA PHE A 134 3.11 -2.92 -3.48
C PHE A 134 3.81 -2.87 -2.13
N ALA A 135 5.12 -3.07 -2.12
CA ALA A 135 5.92 -2.84 -0.94
C ALA A 135 7.29 -2.31 -1.32
N ILE A 136 7.84 -1.47 -0.45
CA ILE A 136 9.17 -0.90 -0.63
C ILE A 136 9.92 -0.99 0.70
N HIS A 137 11.17 -1.44 0.64
CA HIS A 137 12.04 -1.52 1.81
C HIS A 137 13.52 -1.38 1.40
N GLY A 138 14.41 -1.33 2.39
CA GLY A 138 15.84 -1.11 2.24
C GLY A 138 16.19 0.37 2.25
N GLU A 139 17.45 0.68 2.51
CA GLU A 139 17.97 2.04 2.52
C GLU A 139 18.57 2.46 1.17
N LYS A 140 18.98 3.73 1.05
CA LYS A 140 19.54 4.35 -0.16
C LYS A 140 20.51 3.40 -0.91
N GLY A 141 20.26 3.23 -2.21
CA GLY A 141 21.06 2.37 -3.10
C GLY A 141 20.78 0.86 -2.97
N LYS A 142 19.97 0.45 -1.99
CA LYS A 142 19.53 -0.94 -1.76
C LYS A 142 18.01 -1.06 -1.70
N ARG A 143 17.27 -0.06 -2.18
CA ARG A 143 15.81 -0.07 -2.23
C ARG A 143 15.32 -1.24 -3.06
N ARG A 144 14.36 -1.96 -2.52
CA ARG A 144 13.65 -3.04 -3.21
C ARG A 144 12.21 -2.64 -3.39
N PHE A 145 11.67 -2.96 -4.56
CA PHE A 145 10.33 -2.61 -4.97
C PHE A 145 9.62 -3.89 -5.35
N LEU A 146 8.52 -4.17 -4.66
CA LEU A 146 7.78 -5.42 -4.73
C LEU A 146 6.35 -5.16 -5.16
N CYS A 147 5.72 -6.15 -5.78
CA CYS A 147 4.34 -6.05 -6.24
C CYS A 147 3.57 -7.36 -6.10
N ALA A 148 2.25 -7.25 -5.97
CA ALA A 148 1.35 -8.38 -6.18
C ALA A 148 1.19 -8.67 -7.68
N PHE A 149 0.95 -7.61 -8.46
CA PHE A 149 0.83 -7.68 -9.92
C PHE A 149 1.82 -6.71 -10.58
N PRO A 150 2.79 -7.19 -11.38
CA PRO A 150 3.77 -6.33 -12.05
C PRO A 150 3.10 -5.38 -13.04
N VAL A 151 3.60 -4.15 -13.10
CA VAL A 151 3.13 -3.10 -14.02
C VAL A 151 4.17 -2.69 -15.07
N GLY A 152 5.31 -3.40 -15.10
CA GLY A 152 6.40 -3.23 -16.07
C GLY A 152 7.04 -1.84 -16.08
N GLY A 153 7.83 -1.58 -17.12
CA GLY A 153 8.61 -0.34 -17.32
C GLY A 153 10.12 -0.53 -17.11
N ASP A 154 10.88 0.54 -17.31
CA ASP A 154 12.35 0.53 -17.18
C ASP A 154 12.82 0.91 -15.77
N VAL A 155 11.94 1.52 -14.97
CA VAL A 155 12.17 1.95 -13.59
C VAL A 155 10.96 1.56 -12.72
N PRO A 156 11.16 1.36 -11.40
CA PRO A 156 10.04 1.11 -10.49
C PRO A 156 9.13 2.34 -10.41
N ASP A 157 7.93 2.22 -10.99
CA ASP A 157 6.88 3.24 -10.97
C ASP A 157 5.51 2.59 -10.83
N PHE A 158 4.90 2.77 -9.66
CA PHE A 158 3.62 2.14 -9.30
C PHE A 158 2.39 2.94 -9.74
N HIS A 159 2.54 4.21 -10.16
CA HIS A 159 1.42 5.05 -10.58
C HIS A 159 0.97 4.74 -12.03
N LYS A 160 0.60 3.48 -12.27
CA LYS A 160 0.05 2.96 -13.54
C LYS A 160 -1.31 2.26 -13.30
N PRO A 161 -2.31 3.00 -12.76
CA PRO A 161 -3.58 2.41 -12.32
C PRO A 161 -4.35 1.69 -13.43
N GLU A 162 -4.14 2.05 -14.69
CA GLU A 162 -4.71 1.41 -15.87
C GLU A 162 -4.23 -0.04 -16.08
N LEU A 163 -3.04 -0.38 -15.55
CA LEU A 163 -2.44 -1.72 -15.64
C LEU A 163 -2.83 -2.62 -14.46
N PHE A 164 -3.51 -2.08 -13.44
CA PHE A 164 -3.91 -2.88 -12.29
C PHE A 164 -5.00 -3.89 -12.68
N PRO A 165 -4.98 -5.11 -12.09
CA PRO A 165 -5.98 -6.12 -12.39
C PRO A 165 -7.39 -5.67 -11.97
N PRO A 166 -8.43 -6.21 -12.64
CA PRO A 166 -9.81 -5.98 -12.24
C PRO A 166 -10.07 -6.37 -10.79
N PHE A 167 -10.92 -5.61 -10.13
CA PHE A 167 -11.24 -5.72 -8.71
C PHE A 167 -12.69 -5.32 -8.46
N SER A 168 -13.33 -6.00 -7.52
CA SER A 168 -14.62 -5.60 -6.93
C SER A 168 -14.67 -6.02 -5.46
N PHE A 169 -15.45 -5.29 -4.66
CA PHE A 169 -15.69 -5.61 -3.24
C PHE A 169 -16.79 -6.66 -3.07
#